data_AF-X0U1V0-F1
#
_entry.id   AF-X0U1V0-F1
#
_cell.length_a   1.000
_cell.length_b   1.000
_cell.length_c   1.000
_cell.angle_alpha   90.00
_cell.angle_beta   90.00
_cell.angle_gamma   90.00
#
_symmetry.space_group_name_H-M   'P 1'
#
loop_
_entity.id
_entity.type
_entity.pdbx_description
1 polymer ?
#
loop_
_entity_poly.entity_id
_entity_poly.type
_entity_poly.pdbx_seq_one_letter_code
_entity_poly.pdbx_strand_id
1 'polypeptide(L)'
;MPPPLLFDLSQIDLKAKPVFDREAINEVNPQRFEMQQLDGILWYDKDKRLVLGYKDVKEDEFWARGHIPGRPLMPGVIMVEA
;
A
#
# COMPACT_ATOMS: atom_id res chain seq x y z
N MET A 1 6.32 -21.06 7.25
CA MET A 1 5.12 -20.81 6.41
C MET A 1 4.80 -19.34 6.49
N PRO A 2 4.34 -18.70 5.39
CA PRO A 2 3.87 -17.33 5.46
C PRO A 2 2.66 -17.25 6.41
N PRO A 3 2.47 -16.12 7.12
CA PRO A 3 1.28 -15.93 7.94
C PRO A 3 0.02 -16.00 7.07
N PRO A 4 -1.11 -16.48 7.62
CA PRO A 4 -2.37 -16.47 6.90
C PRO A 4 -2.79 -15.03 6.59
N LEU A 5 -3.55 -14.86 5.50
CA LEU A 5 -4.15 -13.58 5.17
C LEU A 5 -5.12 -13.15 6.27
N LEU A 6 -5.24 -11.85 6.48
CA LEU A 6 -6.17 -11.27 7.47
C LEU A 6 -7.64 -11.54 7.10
N PHE A 7 -7.94 -11.66 5.80
CA PHE A 7 -9.26 -12.00 5.26
C PHE A 7 -9.13 -12.61 3.86
N ASP A 8 -10.20 -13.25 3.39
CA ASP A 8 -10.25 -13.92 2.09
C ASP A 8 -10.30 -12.91 0.94
N LEU A 9 -9.22 -12.81 0.18
CA LEU A 9 -9.10 -11.92 -0.98
C LEU A 9 -9.86 -12.43 -2.21
N SER A 10 -10.26 -13.70 -2.25
CA SER A 10 -10.98 -14.26 -3.42
C SER A 10 -12.34 -13.61 -3.66
N GLN A 11 -12.87 -12.93 -2.64
CA GLN A 11 -14.12 -12.19 -2.68
C GLN A 11 -13.97 -10.76 -3.19
N ILE A 12 -12.75 -10.30 -3.48
CA ILE A 12 -12.44 -8.93 -3.87
C ILE A 12 -11.88 -8.91 -5.30
N ASP A 13 -12.43 -8.06 -6.16
CA ASP A 13 -11.87 -7.82 -7.50
C ASP A 13 -10.59 -6.98 -7.41
N LEU A 14 -9.44 -7.66 -7.41
CA LEU A 14 -8.11 -7.04 -7.36
C LEU A 14 -7.75 -6.16 -8.56
N LYS A 15 -8.56 -6.17 -9.62
CA LYS A 15 -8.35 -5.37 -10.83
C LYS A 15 -9.38 -4.25 -10.99
N ALA A 16 -10.30 -4.11 -10.04
CA ALA A 16 -11.24 -3.02 -10.03
C ALA A 16 -10.51 -1.67 -9.89
N LYS A 17 -11.20 -0.60 -10.26
CA LYS A 17 -10.73 0.74 -9.92
C LYS A 17 -10.76 0.93 -8.40
N PRO A 18 -9.81 1.67 -7.82
CA PRO A 18 -9.83 1.96 -6.40
C PRO A 18 -11.11 2.70 -6.01
N VAL A 19 -11.64 2.39 -4.82
CA VAL A 19 -12.77 3.11 -4.23
C VAL A 19 -12.32 4.49 -3.73
N PHE A 20 -11.08 4.58 -3.25
CA PHE A 20 -10.40 5.83 -2.96
C PHE A 20 -9.03 5.80 -3.62
N ASP A 21 -8.81 6.70 -4.57
CA ASP A 21 -7.53 6.85 -5.25
C ASP A 21 -6.58 7.77 -4.45
N ARG A 22 -5.41 8.01 -5.03
CA ARG A 22 -4.36 8.84 -4.45
C ARG A 22 -4.81 10.26 -4.10
N GLU A 23 -5.69 10.86 -4.91
CA GLU A 23 -6.18 12.21 -4.67
C GLU A 23 -7.10 12.21 -3.46
N ALA A 24 -8.04 11.27 -3.39
CA ALA A 24 -8.93 11.10 -2.23
C ALA A 24 -8.14 10.80 -0.94
N ILE A 25 -7.10 9.97 -1.00
CA ILE A 25 -6.22 9.73 0.15
C ILE A 25 -5.54 11.02 0.61
N ASN A 26 -5.06 11.85 -0.32
CA ASN A 26 -4.37 13.09 0.01
C ASN A 26 -5.28 14.17 0.63
N GLU A 27 -6.60 14.11 0.41
CA GLU A 27 -7.55 15.00 1.10
C GLU A 27 -7.63 14.73 2.60
N VAL A 28 -7.34 13.49 3.02
CA VAL A 28 -7.48 13.03 4.41
C VAL A 28 -6.14 12.88 5.10
N ASN A 29 -5.19 12.21 4.46
CA ASN A 29 -3.88 11.91 5.01
C ASN A 29 -2.93 13.11 4.81
N PRO A 30 -2.14 13.52 5.81
CA PRO A 30 -1.17 14.62 5.66
C PRO A 30 0.16 14.20 5.02
N GLN A 31 0.46 12.90 4.91
CA GLN A 31 1.73 12.39 4.36
C GLN A 31 1.92 12.81 2.89
N ARG A 32 3.13 13.25 2.53
CA ARG A 32 3.47 13.72 1.17
C ARG A 32 4.83 13.21 0.73
N PHE A 33 5.11 13.38 -0.57
CA PHE A 33 6.37 13.06 -1.21
C PHE A 33 6.82 11.62 -0.88
N GLU A 34 8.04 11.43 -0.39
CA GLU A 34 8.64 10.14 -0.09
C GLU A 34 7.90 9.36 1.00
N MET A 35 7.11 10.02 1.85
CA MET A 35 6.36 9.35 2.93
C MET A 35 4.90 9.11 2.59
N GLN A 36 4.45 9.43 1.37
CA GLN A 36 3.11 9.05 0.92
C GLN A 36 3.11 7.58 0.47
N GLN A 37 2.95 6.67 1.43
CA GLN A 37 3.10 5.23 1.23
C GLN A 37 1.78 4.46 1.00
N LEU A 38 0.68 5.17 0.73
CA LEU A 38 -0.62 4.60 0.32
C LEU A 38 -1.03 5.21 -1.02
N ASP A 39 -1.20 4.37 -2.05
CA ASP A 39 -1.59 4.81 -3.40
C ASP A 39 -3.12 4.69 -3.63
N GLY A 40 -3.80 3.82 -2.88
CA GLY A 40 -5.26 3.74 -2.92
C GLY A 40 -5.85 2.68 -2.00
N ILE A 41 -7.17 2.73 -1.85
CA ILE A 41 -8.00 1.72 -1.18
C ILE A 41 -8.88 1.07 -2.23
N LEU A 42 -8.73 -0.24 -2.39
CA LEU A 42 -9.48 -1.03 -3.35
C LEU A 42 -10.82 -1.50 -2.77
N TRP A 43 -10.85 -1.78 -1.48
CA TRP A 43 -12.03 -2.32 -0.80
C TRP A 43 -12.00 -2.02 0.70
N TYR A 44 -13.18 -1.89 1.30
CA TYR A 44 -13.32 -1.81 2.76
C TYR A 44 -14.70 -2.33 3.21
N ASP A 45 -14.76 -2.81 4.45
CA ASP A 45 -15.99 -3.18 5.16
C ASP A 45 -15.98 -2.46 6.52
N LYS A 46 -16.84 -1.45 6.67
CA LYS A 46 -16.91 -0.61 7.88
C LYS A 46 -17.40 -1.37 9.10
N ASP A 47 -18.36 -2.28 8.92
CA ASP A 47 -18.95 -3.03 10.02
C ASP A 47 -17.96 -4.05 10.59
N LYS A 48 -17.18 -4.69 9.70
CA LYS A 48 -16.11 -5.64 10.09
C LYS A 48 -14.77 -4.98 10.38
N ARG A 49 -14.63 -3.68 10.13
CA ARG A 49 -13.38 -2.91 10.26
C ARG A 49 -12.23 -3.49 9.45
N LEU A 50 -12.52 -3.89 8.21
CA LEU A 50 -11.52 -4.41 7.27
C LEU A 50 -11.27 -3.39 6.16
N VAL A 51 -10.03 -3.30 5.73
CA VAL A 51 -9.61 -2.45 4.62
C VAL A 51 -8.53 -3.17 3.80
N LEU A 52 -8.61 -3.02 2.49
CA LEU A 52 -7.58 -3.44 1.55
C LEU A 52 -7.04 -2.21 0.83
N GLY A 53 -5.89 -1.72 1.30
CA GLY A 53 -5.08 -0.71 0.65
C GLY A 53 -3.98 -1.32 -0.21
N TYR A 54 -3.38 -0.51 -1.08
CA TYR A 54 -2.20 -0.91 -1.84
C TYR A 54 -1.22 0.26 -2.05
N LYS A 55 0.04 -0.13 -2.24
CA LYS A 55 1.15 0.72 -2.68
C LYS A 55 1.77 0.08 -3.91
N ASP A 56 1.86 0.85 -5.00
CA ASP A 56 2.60 0.42 -6.18
C ASP A 56 4.09 0.71 -5.96
N VAL A 57 4.91 -0.33 -5.87
CA VAL A 57 6.37 -0.20 -5.65
C VAL A 57 7.06 0.06 -6.98
N LYS A 58 7.83 1.16 -7.06
CA LYS A 58 8.58 1.56 -8.25
C LYS A 58 10.08 1.40 -8.05
N GLU A 59 10.83 1.31 -9.16
CA GLU A 59 12.29 1.14 -9.15
C GLU A 59 13.04 2.40 -8.68
N ASP A 60 12.42 3.58 -8.81
CA ASP A 60 12.99 4.89 -8.53
C ASP A 60 12.57 5.50 -7.18
N GLU A 61 11.98 4.69 -6.30
CA GLU A 61 11.62 5.09 -4.92
C GLU A 61 12.86 5.55 -4.13
N PHE A 62 12.68 6.47 -3.17
CA PHE A 62 13.78 7.12 -2.44
C PHE A 62 14.75 6.13 -1.77
N TRP A 63 14.23 4.98 -1.32
CA TRP A 63 15.00 3.93 -0.66
C TRP A 63 15.73 3.02 -1.64
N ALA A 64 15.32 2.94 -2.91
CA ALA A 64 15.82 1.95 -3.87
C ALA A 64 17.33 2.08 -4.13
N ARG A 65 17.84 3.31 -4.20
CA ARG A 65 19.28 3.57 -4.38
C ARG A 65 20.15 3.12 -3.19
N GLY A 66 19.57 3.06 -2.00
CA GLY A 66 20.30 2.87 -0.74
C GLY A 66 20.01 1.55 -0.04
N HIS A 67 18.93 0.86 -0.40
CA HIS A 67 18.46 -0.34 0.28
C HIS A 67 18.07 -1.42 -0.73
N ILE A 68 19.01 -2.25 -1.21
CA ILE A 68 20.48 -2.09 -1.09
C ILE A 68 21.07 -1.85 -2.49
N PRO A 69 22.19 -1.13 -2.63
CA PRO A 69 22.83 -0.93 -3.95
C PRO A 69 23.04 -2.25 -4.71
N GLY A 70 22.57 -2.29 -5.97
CA GLY A 70 22.65 -3.49 -6.83
C GLY A 70 21.59 -4.56 -6.54
N ARG A 71 20.81 -4.42 -5.47
CA ARG A 71 19.68 -5.28 -5.11
C ARG A 71 18.65 -4.49 -4.30
N PRO A 72 17.85 -3.63 -4.94
CA PRO A 72 16.82 -2.86 -4.24
C PRO A 72 15.81 -3.81 -3.57
N LEU A 73 15.52 -3.55 -2.31
CA LEU A 73 14.61 -4.30 -1.45
C LEU A 73 13.81 -3.26 -0.66
N MET A 74 12.49 -3.30 -0.74
CA MET A 74 11.67 -2.39 0.06
C MET A 74 11.98 -2.59 1.55
N PRO A 75 12.33 -1.55 2.31
CA PRO A 75 12.57 -1.70 3.74
C PRO A 75 11.29 -2.14 4.45
N GLY A 76 11.38 -3.14 5.33
CA GLY A 76 10.22 -3.66 6.05
C GLY A 76 9.50 -2.60 6.90
N VAL A 77 10.23 -1.59 7.41
CA VAL A 77 9.63 -0.46 8.13
C VAL A 77 8.76 0.44 7.24
N ILE A 78 9.07 0.53 5.94
CA ILE A 78 8.22 1.25 4.97
C ILE A 78 6.97 0.43 4.67
N MET A 79 7.05 -0.90 4.68
CA MET A 79 5.87 -1.77 4.57
C MET A 79 4.93 -1.66 5.78
N VAL A 80 5.44 -1.26 6.95
CA VAL A 80 4.64 -1.03 8.16
C VAL A 80 3.99 0.35 8.16
N GLU A 81 4.64 1.35 7.57
CA GLU A 81 4.07 2.70 7.36
C GLU A 81 2.97 2.72 6.30
N ALA A 82 3.13 1.92 5.23
CA ALA A 82 2.17 1.77 4.13
C ALA A 82 0.83 1.17 4.59
#